data_AF-A0A6J7ICK0-F1
#
_entry.id   AF-A0A6J7ICK0-F1
#
_cell.length_a   1.000
_cell.length_b   1.000
_cell.length_c   1.000
_cell.angle_alpha   90.00
_cell.angle_beta   90.00
_cell.angle_gamma   90.00
#
_symmetry.space_group_name_H-M   'P 1'
#
loop_
_entity.id
_entity.type
_entity.pdbx_description
1 polymer ?
#
loop_
_entity_poly.entity_id
_entity_poly.type
_entity_poly.pdbx_seq_one_letter_code
_entity_poly.pdbx_strand_id
1 'polypeptide(L)'
;MQAEAPLAFGKCGMMGEQASGYQVLNYELWKEALSAIAGRGSGASELLSKAAAAIGALAAPDGHIEPIGDGFGSFDASAFPYLGSLWCPTESGQLRTSGWAAAQMTTAYGASHHIVRFGPAPAMHGHDDRGSMTWWADFSGVETQVLSDRGMFDKSDLARLVRESAAANHSVLEIGRTATGQVIGGSRRVHSSGSYVYVLTSGRARSRSITFWSGSPVLSVVDKIQPPNSSRRFYIQHWQLASGWVPSGTNSATKGPLTLTITCLVNGVRHPLVAKSASQNIGFRQGVPAWDMQCRARSQGPMRISTTLRLTG
;
A
#
# COMPACT_ATOMS: atom_id res chain seq x y z
N MET A 1 16.14 -0.30 -26.63
CA MET A 1 15.49 -1.07 -25.54
C MET A 1 16.43 -1.43 -24.40
N GLN A 2 17.60 -2.04 -24.65
CA GLN A 2 18.51 -2.45 -23.56
C GLN A 2 19.00 -1.31 -22.66
N ALA A 3 19.22 -0.11 -23.20
CA ALA A 3 19.60 1.08 -22.43
C ALA A 3 18.42 1.75 -21.67
N GLU A 4 17.20 1.57 -22.18
CA GLU A 4 16.02 2.32 -21.75
C GLU A 4 15.14 1.51 -20.77
N ALA A 5 15.08 0.19 -20.90
CA ALA A 5 14.31 -0.66 -19.98
C ALA A 5 14.74 -0.52 -18.51
N PRO A 6 16.05 -0.37 -18.18
CA PRO A 6 16.49 -0.07 -16.82
C PRO A 6 16.09 1.32 -16.29
N LEU A 7 15.64 2.23 -17.16
CA LEU A 7 15.08 3.53 -16.75
C LEU A 7 13.59 3.41 -16.39
N ALA A 8 12.88 2.46 -17.00
CA ALA A 8 11.48 2.17 -16.71
C ALA A 8 11.32 1.27 -15.48
N PHE A 9 12.09 0.17 -15.41
CA PHE A 9 11.99 -0.85 -14.36
C PHE A 9 13.28 -0.95 -13.54
N GLY A 10 13.12 -1.04 -12.22
CA GLY A 10 14.20 -1.43 -11.31
C GLY A 10 14.55 -2.91 -11.42
N LYS A 11 15.63 -3.33 -10.75
CA LYS A 11 16.15 -4.71 -10.84
C LYS A 11 15.17 -5.78 -10.38
N CYS A 12 14.21 -5.42 -9.53
CA CYS A 12 13.16 -6.31 -9.02
C CYS A 12 11.93 -6.39 -9.95
N GLY A 13 11.92 -5.65 -11.08
CA GLY A 13 10.78 -5.58 -12.00
C GLY A 13 9.77 -4.47 -11.69
N MET A 14 9.86 -3.79 -10.54
CA MET A 14 8.99 -2.66 -10.22
C MET A 14 9.42 -1.39 -10.94
N MET A 15 8.44 -0.69 -11.48
CA MET A 15 8.62 0.53 -12.25
C MET A 15 8.82 1.77 -11.39
N GLY A 16 9.50 2.76 -11.98
CA GLY A 16 9.96 3.94 -11.24
C GLY A 16 8.95 5.08 -11.07
N GLU A 17 7.80 5.03 -11.75
CA GLU A 17 6.72 6.04 -11.63
C GLU A 17 5.78 5.76 -10.45
N GLN A 18 6.00 4.63 -9.75
CA GLN A 18 5.36 4.33 -8.46
C GLN A 18 3.83 4.24 -8.48
N ALA A 19 3.25 3.78 -9.60
CA ALA A 19 1.81 3.50 -9.70
C ALA A 19 1.56 2.11 -10.29
N SER A 20 0.58 1.40 -9.74
CA SER A 20 0.29 0.01 -10.13
C SER A 20 -0.31 -0.09 -11.54
N GLY A 21 -1.20 0.82 -11.92
CA GLY A 21 -1.74 0.85 -13.28
C GLY A 21 -0.67 1.14 -14.34
N TYR A 22 0.28 2.02 -14.01
CA TYR A 22 1.41 2.31 -14.88
C TYR A 22 2.43 1.17 -14.94
N GLN A 23 2.52 0.32 -13.91
CA GLN A 23 3.29 -0.93 -13.97
C GLN A 23 2.77 -1.85 -15.06
N VAL A 24 1.45 -2.09 -15.08
CA VAL A 24 0.82 -2.96 -16.08
C VAL A 24 0.94 -2.35 -17.48
N LEU A 25 0.60 -1.06 -17.64
CA LEU A 25 0.67 -0.36 -18.92
C LEU A 25 2.10 -0.39 -19.50
N ASN A 26 3.10 -0.04 -18.70
CA ASN A 26 4.50 -0.06 -19.18
C ASN A 26 4.91 -1.49 -19.57
N TYR A 27 4.57 -2.50 -18.77
CA TYR A 27 4.90 -3.88 -19.12
C TYR A 27 4.36 -4.27 -20.51
N GLU A 28 3.08 -3.99 -20.79
CA GLU A 28 2.48 -4.34 -22.08
C GLU A 28 3.13 -3.58 -23.25
N LEU A 29 3.39 -2.28 -23.11
CA LEU A 29 4.10 -1.49 -24.13
C LEU A 29 5.50 -2.05 -24.44
N TRP A 30 6.26 -2.39 -23.40
CA TRP A 30 7.60 -2.93 -23.54
C TRP A 30 7.62 -4.35 -24.10
N LYS A 31 6.64 -5.18 -23.72
CA LYS A 31 6.43 -6.53 -24.27
C LYS A 31 6.09 -6.49 -25.75
N GLU A 32 5.23 -5.57 -26.17
CA GLU A 32 4.91 -5.35 -27.59
C GLU A 32 6.15 -4.89 -28.37
N ALA A 33 6.89 -3.91 -27.84
CA ALA A 33 8.12 -3.42 -28.46
C ALA A 33 9.19 -4.52 -28.61
N LEU A 34 9.37 -5.39 -27.61
CA LEU A 34 10.29 -6.53 -27.67
C LEU A 34 9.87 -7.56 -28.72
N SER A 35 8.56 -7.80 -28.84
CA SER A 35 8.00 -8.69 -29.86
C SER A 35 8.25 -8.12 -31.27
N ALA A 36 8.06 -6.81 -31.46
CA ALA A 36 8.24 -6.13 -32.75
C ALA A 36 9.68 -6.21 -33.29
N ILE A 37 10.68 -6.33 -32.43
CA ILE A 37 12.09 -6.50 -32.86
C ILE A 37 12.58 -7.95 -32.79
N ALA A 38 11.66 -8.91 -32.76
CA ALA A 38 11.92 -10.35 -32.70
C ALA A 38 12.82 -10.76 -31.51
N GLY A 39 12.58 -10.18 -30.33
CA GLY A 39 13.26 -10.60 -29.10
C GLY A 39 14.74 -10.20 -29.01
N ARG A 40 15.26 -9.36 -29.92
CA ARG A 40 16.64 -8.89 -29.88
C ARG A 40 16.88 -7.95 -28.68
N GLY A 41 17.34 -8.49 -27.56
CA GLY A 41 17.69 -7.71 -26.38
C GLY A 41 17.52 -8.49 -25.08
N SER A 42 18.43 -9.42 -24.80
CA SER A 42 18.35 -10.34 -23.65
C SER A 42 18.11 -9.62 -22.31
N GLY A 43 18.78 -8.49 -22.07
CA GLY A 43 18.58 -7.71 -20.84
C GLY A 43 17.18 -7.11 -20.69
N ALA A 44 16.54 -6.72 -21.80
CA ALA A 44 15.16 -6.23 -21.77
C ALA A 44 14.16 -7.37 -21.51
N SER A 45 14.41 -8.56 -22.08
CA SER A 45 13.60 -9.76 -21.82
C SER A 45 13.63 -10.15 -20.35
N GLU A 46 14.81 -10.16 -19.71
CA GLU A 46 14.94 -10.51 -18.29
C GLU A 46 14.18 -9.51 -17.40
N LEU A 47 14.32 -8.21 -17.66
CA LEU A 47 13.58 -7.18 -16.93
C LEU A 47 12.07 -7.32 -17.09
N LEU A 48 11.59 -7.66 -18.29
CA LEU A 48 10.16 -7.89 -18.52
C LEU A 48 9.64 -9.13 -17.80
N SER A 49 10.41 -10.22 -17.73
CA SER A 49 10.04 -11.38 -16.92
C SER A 49 9.92 -11.01 -15.44
N LYS A 50 10.83 -10.18 -14.91
CA LYS A 50 10.74 -9.66 -13.54
C LYS A 50 9.56 -8.72 -13.36
N ALA A 51 9.27 -7.87 -14.34
CA ALA A 51 8.11 -6.98 -14.31
C ALA A 51 6.79 -7.76 -14.31
N ALA A 52 6.67 -8.83 -15.10
CA ALA A 52 5.53 -9.74 -15.08
C ALA A 52 5.35 -10.40 -13.71
N ALA A 53 6.44 -10.90 -13.12
CA ALA A 53 6.43 -11.50 -11.79
C ALA A 53 6.05 -10.48 -10.70
N ALA A 54 6.51 -9.23 -10.82
CA ALA A 54 6.16 -8.16 -9.92
C ALA A 54 4.67 -7.79 -10.02
N ILE A 55 4.10 -7.75 -11.24
CA ILE A 55 2.65 -7.57 -11.45
C ILE A 55 1.87 -8.73 -10.80
N GLY A 56 2.28 -9.97 -11.05
CA GLY A 56 1.67 -11.15 -10.42
C GLY A 56 1.70 -11.07 -8.90
N ALA A 57 2.79 -10.56 -8.31
CA ALA A 57 2.89 -10.37 -6.85
C ALA A 57 1.97 -9.26 -6.30
N LEU A 58 1.64 -8.24 -7.10
CA LEU A 58 0.71 -7.17 -6.71
C LEU A 58 -0.76 -7.60 -6.81
N ALA A 59 -1.04 -8.67 -7.54
CA ALA A 59 -2.38 -9.20 -7.66
C ALA A 59 -2.81 -9.93 -6.39
N ALA A 60 -3.99 -9.58 -5.88
CA ALA A 60 -4.67 -10.37 -4.88
C ALA A 60 -5.19 -11.69 -5.51
N PRO A 61 -5.54 -12.70 -4.70
CA PRO A 61 -6.02 -14.00 -5.20
C PRO A 61 -7.28 -13.94 -6.06
N ASP A 62 -8.11 -12.91 -5.89
CA ASP A 62 -9.28 -12.61 -6.72
C ASP A 62 -8.92 -11.99 -8.09
N GLY A 63 -7.62 -11.87 -8.38
CA GLY A 63 -7.08 -11.28 -9.60
C GLY A 63 -7.02 -9.76 -9.59
N HIS A 64 -7.46 -9.10 -8.51
CA HIS A 64 -7.49 -7.64 -8.42
C HIS A 64 -6.09 -7.06 -8.15
N ILE A 65 -5.74 -5.98 -8.88
CA ILE A 65 -4.59 -5.14 -8.57
C ILE A 65 -5.09 -3.81 -8.02
N GLU A 66 -4.63 -3.47 -6.81
CA GLU A 66 -4.99 -2.22 -6.13
C GLU A 66 -4.53 -0.97 -6.90
N PRO A 67 -5.34 0.09 -6.99
CA PRO A 67 -5.04 1.29 -7.77
C PRO A 67 -4.11 2.26 -7.02
N ILE A 68 -2.90 1.83 -6.68
CA ILE A 68 -1.92 2.66 -5.96
C ILE A 68 -1.31 3.71 -6.90
N GLY A 69 -1.16 4.94 -6.43
CA GLY A 69 -0.69 6.10 -7.20
C GLY A 69 -1.75 6.63 -8.17
N ASP A 70 -1.33 7.09 -9.35
CA ASP A 70 -2.25 7.44 -10.45
C ASP A 70 -2.93 6.22 -11.11
N GLY A 71 -3.04 5.10 -10.39
CA GLY A 71 -3.82 3.95 -10.82
C GLY A 71 -5.31 4.27 -10.82
N PHE A 72 -6.02 3.75 -11.83
CA PHE A 72 -7.48 3.70 -11.85
C PHE A 72 -7.90 2.32 -12.38
N GLY A 73 -9.04 1.83 -11.89
CA GLY A 73 -9.59 0.56 -12.33
C GLY A 73 -8.94 -0.68 -11.71
N SER A 74 -9.64 -1.80 -11.84
CA SER A 74 -9.11 -3.15 -11.59
C SER A 74 -8.47 -3.68 -12.87
N PHE A 75 -7.19 -4.03 -12.80
CA PHE A 75 -6.55 -4.82 -13.86
C PHE A 75 -6.79 -6.29 -13.59
N ASP A 76 -7.17 -7.05 -14.61
CA ASP A 76 -7.20 -8.51 -14.53
C ASP A 76 -5.78 -9.04 -14.56
N ALA A 77 -5.33 -9.59 -13.43
CA ALA A 77 -3.99 -10.14 -13.30
C ALA A 77 -3.87 -11.61 -13.71
N SER A 78 -4.94 -12.25 -14.20
CA SER A 78 -4.95 -13.68 -14.56
C SER A 78 -3.86 -14.08 -15.57
N ALA A 79 -3.41 -13.13 -16.39
CA ALA A 79 -2.32 -13.31 -17.36
C ALA A 79 -0.90 -13.26 -16.75
N PHE A 80 -0.77 -12.92 -15.47
CA PHE A 80 0.53 -12.71 -14.81
C PHE A 80 0.82 -13.82 -13.80
N PRO A 81 1.93 -14.56 -13.96
CA PRO A 81 2.25 -15.63 -13.02
C PRO A 81 2.61 -15.07 -11.65
N TYR A 82 1.93 -15.53 -10.61
CA TYR A 82 2.37 -15.30 -9.24
C TYR A 82 3.59 -16.17 -8.93
N LEU A 83 4.76 -15.55 -8.80
CA LEU A 83 6.02 -16.24 -8.49
C LEU A 83 6.44 -16.12 -7.02
N GLY A 84 5.52 -15.70 -6.14
CA GLY A 84 5.76 -15.55 -4.70
C GLY A 84 5.83 -14.10 -4.24
N SER A 85 6.39 -13.90 -3.04
CA SER A 85 6.44 -12.58 -2.40
C SER A 85 7.38 -11.60 -3.11
N LEU A 86 6.95 -10.36 -3.28
CA LEU A 86 7.77 -9.24 -3.72
C LEU A 86 8.47 -8.56 -2.53
N TRP A 87 9.76 -8.28 -2.69
CA TRP A 87 10.50 -7.35 -1.84
C TRP A 87 11.44 -6.54 -2.72
N CYS A 88 11.10 -5.27 -2.88
CA CYS A 88 11.85 -4.32 -3.69
C CYS A 88 12.12 -3.06 -2.89
N PRO A 89 13.17 -3.06 -2.05
CA PRO A 89 13.59 -1.90 -1.29
C PRO A 89 14.27 -0.87 -2.20
N THR A 90 14.36 0.38 -1.73
CA THR A 90 15.05 1.45 -2.46
C THR A 90 16.52 1.08 -2.63
N GLU A 91 17.01 1.09 -3.87
CA GLU A 91 18.43 0.86 -4.14
C GLU A 91 19.23 2.16 -3.96
N SER A 92 20.35 2.10 -3.25
CA SER A 92 21.26 3.25 -3.11
C SER A 92 21.73 3.74 -4.48
N GLY A 93 21.63 5.05 -4.71
CA GLY A 93 22.09 5.68 -5.96
C GLY A 93 21.12 5.59 -7.14
N GLN A 94 19.97 4.90 -7.01
CA GLN A 94 18.93 4.93 -8.04
C GLN A 94 17.84 5.92 -7.65
N LEU A 95 17.80 7.07 -8.33
CA LEU A 95 16.87 8.17 -8.06
C LEU A 95 15.38 7.83 -8.29
N ARG A 96 15.08 6.63 -8.82
CA ARG A 96 13.74 6.27 -9.32
C ARG A 96 13.25 4.87 -8.94
N THR A 97 13.96 4.07 -8.16
CA THR A 97 13.59 2.64 -7.93
C THR A 97 13.74 2.23 -6.48
N SER A 98 13.04 1.21 -5.99
CA SER A 98 11.58 1.13 -5.88
C SER A 98 11.31 0.86 -4.40
N GLY A 99 10.07 0.90 -3.97
CA GLY A 99 9.77 0.76 -2.55
C GLY A 99 8.51 -0.02 -2.31
N TRP A 100 8.58 -1.33 -2.54
CA TRP A 100 7.41 -2.16 -2.64
C TRP A 100 7.65 -3.50 -1.95
N ALA A 101 6.60 -3.98 -1.29
CA ALA A 101 6.50 -5.36 -0.88
C ALA A 101 5.09 -5.82 -1.18
N ALA A 102 4.98 -7.08 -1.56
CA ALA A 102 3.69 -7.74 -1.64
C ALA A 102 3.88 -9.20 -1.27
N ALA A 103 2.88 -9.81 -0.65
CA ALA A 103 2.91 -11.23 -0.40
C ALA A 103 1.49 -11.76 -0.25
N GLN A 104 1.29 -12.98 -0.74
CA GLN A 104 0.20 -13.84 -0.31
C GLN A 104 0.68 -14.74 0.83
N MET A 105 -0.21 -15.03 1.76
CA MET A 105 -0.03 -16.01 2.82
C MET A 105 -1.31 -16.79 3.05
N THR A 106 -1.16 -18.01 3.55
CA THR A 106 -2.28 -18.79 4.06
C THR A 106 -2.46 -18.47 5.54
N THR A 107 -3.70 -18.25 5.94
CA THR A 107 -4.10 -18.07 7.33
C THR A 107 -4.94 -19.24 7.82
N ALA A 108 -5.19 -19.30 9.13
CA ALA A 108 -6.12 -20.28 9.69
C ALA A 108 -7.56 -20.18 9.15
N TYR A 109 -7.89 -19.07 8.46
CA TYR A 109 -9.24 -18.78 7.97
C TYR A 109 -9.34 -18.75 6.44
N GLY A 110 -8.22 -18.85 5.71
CA GLY A 110 -8.22 -18.64 4.26
C GLY A 110 -6.97 -17.93 3.78
N ALA A 111 -6.95 -17.53 2.51
CA ALA A 111 -5.84 -16.75 1.96
C ALA A 111 -5.86 -15.29 2.48
N SER A 112 -4.70 -14.66 2.51
CA SER A 112 -4.59 -13.21 2.70
C SER A 112 -3.47 -12.67 1.84
N HIS A 113 -3.66 -11.47 1.31
CA HIS A 113 -2.68 -10.77 0.49
C HIS A 113 -2.56 -9.32 0.94
N HIS A 114 -1.36 -8.79 0.82
CA HIS A 114 -1.09 -7.40 1.18
C HIS A 114 -0.04 -6.80 0.27
N ILE A 115 -0.12 -5.48 0.11
CA ILE A 115 0.89 -4.65 -0.53
C ILE A 115 1.34 -3.60 0.47
N VAL A 116 2.63 -3.31 0.52
CA VAL A 116 3.23 -2.22 1.31
C VAL A 116 4.06 -1.34 0.38
N ARG A 117 3.75 -0.05 0.38
CA ARG A 117 4.54 0.97 -0.35
C ARG A 117 5.46 1.67 0.64
N PHE A 118 6.77 1.59 0.43
CA PHE A 118 7.78 2.22 1.26
C PHE A 118 8.99 2.61 0.41
N GLY A 119 9.27 3.88 0.14
CA GLY A 119 10.48 4.18 -0.64
C GLY A 119 10.70 5.66 -0.91
N PRO A 120 11.31 6.00 -2.06
CA PRO A 120 11.74 7.36 -2.34
C PRO A 120 10.55 8.31 -2.46
N ALA A 121 10.86 9.61 -2.56
CA ALA A 121 9.85 10.63 -2.79
C ALA A 121 8.98 10.30 -4.03
N PRO A 122 7.76 10.84 -4.10
CA PRO A 122 6.86 10.61 -5.22
C PRO A 122 7.57 10.98 -6.53
N ALA A 123 7.42 10.14 -7.54
CA ALA A 123 7.96 10.36 -8.87
C ALA A 123 6.81 10.24 -9.88
N MET A 124 6.60 11.26 -10.70
CA MET A 124 5.56 11.36 -11.75
C MET A 124 4.14 10.97 -11.27
N HIS A 125 3.85 9.67 -11.18
CA HIS A 125 2.54 9.07 -10.89
C HIS A 125 2.40 8.54 -9.45
N GLY A 126 3.46 8.65 -8.64
CA GLY A 126 3.44 8.29 -7.23
C GLY A 126 2.72 9.33 -6.37
N HIS A 127 2.17 8.88 -5.24
CA HIS A 127 1.47 9.74 -4.28
C HIS A 127 2.29 9.95 -2.99
N ASP A 128 1.77 10.79 -2.08
CA ASP A 128 2.21 10.90 -0.70
C ASP A 128 1.73 9.70 0.14
N ASP A 129 2.07 8.49 -0.28
CA ASP A 129 1.59 7.23 0.26
C ASP A 129 2.69 6.41 0.96
N ARG A 130 3.81 7.05 1.27
CA ARG A 130 4.99 6.36 1.84
C ARG A 130 4.67 5.75 3.21
N GLY A 131 4.77 4.43 3.26
CA GLY A 131 4.40 3.58 4.40
C GLY A 131 2.96 3.08 4.33
N SER A 132 2.25 3.28 3.21
CA SER A 132 0.89 2.80 3.01
C SER A 132 0.86 1.28 2.89
N MET A 133 -0.33 0.73 3.10
CA MET A 133 -0.59 -0.66 2.83
C MET A 133 -2.03 -0.87 2.32
N THR A 134 -2.20 -1.92 1.53
CA THR A 134 -3.49 -2.50 1.18
C THR A 134 -3.56 -3.92 1.76
N TRP A 135 -4.78 -4.41 1.97
CA TRP A 135 -4.99 -5.70 2.61
C TRP A 135 -6.26 -6.37 2.09
N TRP A 136 -6.08 -7.53 1.48
CA TRP A 136 -7.11 -8.46 1.07
C TRP A 136 -7.11 -9.67 2.00
N ALA A 137 -8.29 -10.20 2.30
CA ALA A 137 -8.45 -11.40 3.11
C ALA A 137 -9.63 -12.25 2.66
N ASP A 138 -9.44 -13.56 2.70
CA ASP A 138 -10.48 -14.57 2.73
C ASP A 138 -10.70 -14.99 4.18
N PHE A 139 -11.95 -14.83 4.65
CA PHE A 139 -12.39 -15.27 5.96
C PHE A 139 -13.43 -16.39 5.78
N SER A 140 -12.95 -17.64 5.85
CA SER A 140 -13.76 -18.86 5.77
C SER A 140 -14.62 -18.94 4.51
N GLY A 141 -14.06 -18.58 3.35
CA GLY A 141 -14.73 -18.57 2.06
C GLY A 141 -15.40 -17.23 1.71
N VAL A 142 -15.31 -16.22 2.57
CA VAL A 142 -15.78 -14.86 2.29
C VAL A 142 -14.59 -13.97 1.94
N GLU A 143 -14.36 -13.79 0.64
CA GLU A 143 -13.30 -12.95 0.11
C GLU A 143 -13.63 -11.46 0.22
N THR A 144 -12.67 -10.64 0.65
CA THR A 144 -12.87 -9.20 0.76
C THR A 144 -11.59 -8.39 0.71
N GLN A 145 -11.64 -7.27 -0.02
CA GLN A 145 -10.71 -6.17 0.19
C GLN A 145 -11.07 -5.46 1.50
N VAL A 146 -10.12 -5.42 2.45
CA VAL A 146 -10.27 -4.75 3.74
C VAL A 146 -9.77 -3.31 3.64
N LEU A 147 -8.50 -3.14 3.25
CA LEU A 147 -7.87 -1.83 3.05
C LEU A 147 -7.55 -1.63 1.58
N SER A 148 -8.03 -0.54 0.98
CA SER A 148 -7.80 -0.25 -0.43
C SER A 148 -7.20 1.15 -0.61
N ASP A 149 -6.37 1.33 -1.63
CA ASP A 149 -5.96 2.66 -2.03
C ASP A 149 -7.15 3.44 -2.62
N ARG A 150 -7.10 4.77 -2.55
CA ARG A 150 -8.16 5.60 -3.13
C ARG A 150 -8.01 5.74 -4.64
N GLY A 151 -6.80 5.55 -5.17
CA GLY A 151 -6.48 5.76 -6.57
C GLY A 151 -6.77 7.18 -7.04
N MET A 152 -6.80 7.36 -8.34
CA MET A 152 -6.93 8.66 -8.98
C MET A 152 -8.23 8.78 -9.78
N PHE A 153 -8.99 9.86 -9.57
CA PHE A 153 -10.27 10.08 -10.24
C PHE A 153 -10.07 10.72 -11.62
N ASP A 154 -9.41 11.89 -11.66
CA ASP A 154 -9.14 12.67 -12.87
C ASP A 154 -8.03 13.70 -12.63
N LYS A 155 -7.10 13.81 -13.59
CA LYS A 155 -5.95 14.73 -13.56
C LYS A 155 -6.28 16.13 -14.09
N SER A 156 -7.45 16.35 -14.71
CA SER A 156 -7.79 17.69 -15.25
C SER A 156 -8.11 18.73 -14.18
N ASP A 157 -8.40 18.31 -12.95
CA ASP A 157 -8.60 19.19 -11.79
C ASP A 157 -7.37 19.12 -10.87
N LEU A 158 -6.49 20.12 -10.95
CA LEU A 158 -5.26 20.19 -10.15
C LEU A 158 -5.54 20.17 -8.64
N ALA A 159 -6.62 20.81 -8.19
CA ALA A 159 -6.94 20.84 -6.76
C ALA A 159 -7.38 19.45 -6.28
N ARG A 160 -8.08 18.69 -7.12
CA ARG A 160 -8.40 17.29 -6.85
C ARG A 160 -7.17 16.40 -6.89
N LEU A 161 -6.32 16.51 -7.90
CA LEU A 161 -5.04 15.80 -7.98
C LEU A 161 -4.22 15.98 -6.70
N VAL A 162 -4.01 17.22 -6.26
CA VAL A 162 -3.27 17.50 -5.02
C VAL A 162 -3.92 16.86 -3.80
N ARG A 163 -5.25 16.81 -3.73
CA ARG A 163 -5.95 16.15 -2.62
C ARG A 163 -5.79 14.63 -2.69
N GLU A 164 -6.07 14.02 -3.84
CA GLU A 164 -6.06 12.57 -4.03
C GLU A 164 -4.66 11.98 -3.85
N SER A 165 -3.62 12.71 -4.26
CA SER A 165 -2.24 12.30 -4.01
C SER A 165 -1.75 12.57 -2.58
N ALA A 166 -2.55 13.17 -1.70
CA ALA A 166 -2.11 13.50 -0.33
C ALA A 166 -2.24 12.31 0.63
N ALA A 167 -1.42 12.33 1.70
CA ALA A 167 -1.41 11.32 2.77
C ALA A 167 -2.78 10.91 3.29
N ALA A 168 -3.71 11.86 3.41
CA ALA A 168 -5.04 11.63 3.95
C ALA A 168 -5.90 10.69 3.10
N ASN A 169 -5.49 10.37 1.87
CA ASN A 169 -6.13 9.41 0.98
C ASN A 169 -5.40 8.06 0.91
N HIS A 170 -4.44 7.80 1.80
CA HIS A 170 -3.74 6.51 1.87
C HIS A 170 -3.80 5.96 3.28
N SER A 171 -3.58 4.64 3.45
CA SER A 171 -3.49 4.03 4.78
C SER A 171 -2.13 4.33 5.42
N VAL A 172 -1.85 5.59 5.74
CA VAL A 172 -0.54 6.07 6.21
C VAL A 172 -0.60 6.67 7.61
N LEU A 173 0.55 7.05 8.16
CA LEU A 173 0.59 8.02 9.25
C LEU A 173 0.85 9.40 8.64
N GLU A 174 -0.11 10.28 8.77
CA GLU A 174 0.02 11.70 8.47
C GLU A 174 0.60 12.44 9.69
N ILE A 175 1.53 13.36 9.44
CA ILE A 175 2.09 14.25 10.47
C ILE A 175 1.87 15.69 10.02
N GLY A 176 1.04 16.43 10.76
CA GLY A 176 0.62 17.77 10.37
C GLY A 176 -0.29 17.76 9.13
N ARG A 177 0.28 17.92 7.94
CA ARG A 177 -0.40 17.89 6.63
C ARG A 177 0.40 17.20 5.52
N THR A 178 1.47 16.49 5.87
CA THR A 178 2.38 15.88 4.91
C THR A 178 2.48 14.39 5.18
N ALA A 179 2.53 13.57 4.12
CA ALA A 179 3.10 12.25 4.28
C ALA A 179 4.56 12.40 4.63
N THR A 180 4.92 11.72 5.71
CA THR A 180 6.24 11.71 6.32
C THR A 180 7.38 11.78 5.30
N GLY A 181 8.42 12.58 5.61
CA GLY A 181 9.64 12.68 4.80
C GLY A 181 10.20 11.31 4.39
N GLN A 182 11.06 11.29 3.35
CA GLN A 182 11.56 10.07 2.70
C GLN A 182 11.64 8.85 3.64
N VAL A 183 10.95 7.77 3.29
CA VAL A 183 11.16 6.48 3.94
C VAL A 183 12.41 5.90 3.30
N ILE A 184 13.54 6.14 3.96
CA ILE A 184 14.89 5.91 3.39
C ILE A 184 15.23 4.42 3.36
N GLY A 185 14.58 3.60 4.19
CA GLY A 185 14.85 2.18 4.24
C GLY A 185 13.72 1.37 4.87
N GLY A 186 13.74 0.08 4.59
CA GLY A 186 12.86 -0.91 5.19
C GLY A 186 13.59 -2.24 5.36
N SER A 187 13.10 -3.05 6.28
CA SER A 187 13.47 -4.46 6.38
C SER A 187 12.21 -5.32 6.36
N ARG A 188 12.36 -6.54 5.85
CA ARG A 188 11.32 -7.57 5.87
C ARG A 188 11.83 -8.75 6.67
N ARG A 189 10.96 -9.27 7.53
CA ARG A 189 11.16 -10.54 8.23
C ARG A 189 9.92 -11.40 8.01
N VAL A 190 10.14 -12.68 7.76
CA VAL A 190 9.10 -13.71 7.76
C VAL A 190 9.33 -14.55 9.01
N HIS A 191 8.36 -14.56 9.92
CA HIS A 191 8.45 -15.40 11.12
C HIS A 191 8.27 -16.87 10.76
N SER A 192 8.75 -17.77 11.62
CA SER A 192 8.54 -19.22 11.47
C SER A 192 7.05 -19.61 11.45
N SER A 193 6.18 -18.76 12.03
CA SER A 193 4.73 -18.91 11.94
C SER A 193 4.16 -18.63 10.54
N GLY A 194 4.94 -18.03 9.63
CA GLY A 194 4.48 -17.51 8.33
C GLY A 194 4.03 -16.05 8.35
N SER A 195 4.07 -15.37 9.50
CA SER A 195 3.69 -13.95 9.61
C SER A 195 4.72 -13.05 8.92
N TYR A 196 4.26 -12.02 8.21
CA TYR A 196 5.11 -11.00 7.58
C TYR A 196 5.26 -9.79 8.48
N VAL A 197 6.49 -9.35 8.69
CA VAL A 197 6.82 -8.13 9.44
C VAL A 197 7.66 -7.20 8.57
N TYR A 198 7.16 -5.99 8.38
CA TYR A 198 7.85 -4.91 7.69
C TYR A 198 8.22 -3.84 8.70
N VAL A 199 9.50 -3.49 8.79
CA VAL A 199 9.96 -2.37 9.63
C VAL A 199 10.51 -1.29 8.71
N LEU A 200 9.77 -0.19 8.61
CA LEU A 200 10.05 0.96 7.78
C LEU A 200 10.66 2.08 8.63
N THR A 201 11.71 2.72 8.14
CA THR A 201 12.40 3.80 8.85
C THR A 201 12.42 5.07 8.00
N SER A 202 12.07 6.20 8.62
CA SER A 202 12.13 7.53 8.02
C SER A 202 13.06 8.39 8.89
N GLY A 203 14.32 8.45 8.48
CA GLY A 203 15.41 9.07 9.26
C GLY A 203 15.60 8.44 10.64
N ARG A 204 16.23 9.20 11.55
CA ARG A 204 16.46 8.79 12.96
C ARG A 204 15.23 8.96 13.86
N ALA A 205 14.20 9.62 13.35
CA ALA A 205 13.08 10.14 14.14
C ALA A 205 11.84 9.23 14.12
N ARG A 206 11.74 8.27 13.20
CA ARG A 206 10.50 7.50 13.04
C ARG A 206 10.73 6.08 12.53
N SER A 207 9.95 5.16 13.09
CA SER A 207 9.77 3.82 12.54
C SER A 207 8.29 3.44 12.46
N ARG A 208 7.91 2.72 11.41
CA ARG A 208 6.61 2.04 11.30
C ARG A 208 6.86 0.54 11.19
N SER A 209 6.28 -0.24 12.10
CA SER A 209 6.25 -1.70 12.02
C SER A 209 4.86 -2.13 11.55
N ILE A 210 4.79 -2.92 10.49
CA ILE A 210 3.56 -3.47 9.93
C ILE A 210 3.66 -4.99 10.05
N THR A 211 2.67 -5.62 10.66
CA THR A 211 2.66 -7.06 10.88
C THR A 211 1.35 -7.63 10.38
N PHE A 212 1.45 -8.55 9.43
CA PHE A 212 0.33 -9.38 9.01
C PHE A 212 0.50 -10.77 9.61
N TRP A 213 -0.50 -11.21 10.36
CA TRP A 213 -0.43 -12.44 11.12
C TRP A 213 -0.96 -13.62 10.31
N SER A 214 -0.20 -14.71 10.24
CA SER A 214 -0.66 -15.94 9.56
C SER A 214 -1.69 -16.71 10.39
N GLY A 215 -1.54 -16.77 11.72
CA GLY A 215 -2.45 -17.52 12.58
C GLY A 215 -3.85 -16.92 12.76
N SER A 216 -4.08 -15.69 12.28
CA SER A 216 -5.34 -14.96 12.47
C SER A 216 -5.45 -13.82 11.47
N PRO A 217 -6.65 -13.41 11.02
CA PRO A 217 -6.83 -12.34 10.05
C PRO A 217 -6.75 -10.99 10.77
N VAL A 218 -5.50 -10.69 11.15
CA VAL A 218 -5.12 -9.55 11.97
C VAL A 218 -3.99 -8.82 11.27
N LEU A 219 -4.12 -7.50 11.21
CA LEU A 219 -3.08 -6.56 10.83
C LEU A 219 -2.75 -5.70 12.05
N SER A 220 -1.48 -5.63 12.42
CA SER A 220 -0.99 -4.75 13.48
C SER A 220 0.00 -3.73 12.93
N VAL A 221 -0.18 -2.47 13.29
CA VAL A 221 0.71 -1.38 12.88
C VAL A 221 1.16 -0.58 14.10
N VAL A 222 2.47 -0.42 14.25
CA VAL A 222 3.09 0.36 15.33
C VAL A 222 3.93 1.46 14.72
N ASP A 223 3.51 2.71 14.88
CA ASP A 223 4.31 3.88 14.60
C ASP A 223 5.01 4.34 15.90
N LYS A 224 6.34 4.44 15.87
CA LYS A 224 7.15 5.10 16.91
C LYS A 224 7.71 6.39 16.34
N ILE A 225 7.51 7.49 17.05
CA ILE A 225 7.83 8.84 16.60
C ILE A 225 8.65 9.53 17.69
N GLN A 226 9.76 10.13 17.27
CA GLN A 226 10.64 10.99 18.05
C GLN A 226 10.63 12.37 17.35
N PRO A 227 9.75 13.30 17.74
CA PRO A 227 9.65 14.58 17.06
C PRO A 227 10.97 15.37 17.20
N PRO A 228 11.47 16.00 16.13
CA PRO A 228 12.74 16.73 16.19
C PRO A 228 12.68 17.99 17.08
N ASN A 229 11.49 18.57 17.27
CA ASN A 229 11.27 19.80 18.05
C ASN A 229 10.08 19.62 19.02
N SER A 230 10.04 20.41 20.10
CA SER A 230 8.95 20.44 21.09
C SER A 230 7.61 21.03 20.58
N SER A 231 7.48 21.29 19.28
CA SER A 231 6.24 21.82 18.73
C SER A 231 5.15 20.76 18.72
N ARG A 232 3.97 21.12 19.25
CA ARG A 232 2.81 20.24 19.30
C ARG A 232 2.36 19.91 17.88
N ARG A 233 2.44 18.64 17.48
CA ARG A 233 2.00 18.17 16.16
C ARG A 233 0.77 17.30 16.28
N PHE A 234 0.02 17.26 15.17
CA PHE A 234 -1.06 16.31 14.96
C PHE A 234 -0.50 15.09 14.23
N TYR A 235 -0.99 13.93 14.65
CA TYR A 235 -0.63 12.65 14.09
C TYR A 235 -1.93 11.90 13.79
N ILE A 236 -2.08 11.44 12.56
CA ILE A 236 -3.28 10.73 12.13
C ILE A 236 -2.85 9.44 11.46
N GLN A 237 -3.16 8.30 12.06
CA GLN A 237 -3.13 7.04 11.32
C GLN A 237 -4.44 6.91 10.56
N HIS A 238 -4.35 6.84 9.24
CA HIS A 238 -5.46 6.64 8.33
C HIS A 238 -5.62 5.15 8.02
N TRP A 239 -6.88 4.72 7.91
CA TRP A 239 -7.24 3.37 7.50
C TRP A 239 -8.30 3.50 6.40
N GLN A 240 -7.84 3.46 5.16
CA GLN A 240 -8.70 3.61 3.99
C GLN A 240 -9.44 2.29 3.76
N LEU A 241 -10.63 2.17 4.34
CA LEU A 241 -11.46 0.99 4.13
C LEU A 241 -11.90 0.92 2.68
N ALA A 242 -11.85 -0.27 2.10
CA ALA A 242 -12.39 -0.51 0.77
C ALA A 242 -13.90 -0.20 0.72
N SER A 243 -14.42 0.04 -0.47
CA SER A 243 -15.86 0.26 -0.68
C SER A 243 -16.70 -0.91 -0.16
N GLY A 244 -17.92 -0.59 0.28
CA GLY A 244 -18.87 -1.53 0.88
C GLY A 244 -18.70 -1.75 2.39
N TRP A 245 -17.57 -1.35 3.00
CA TRP A 245 -17.46 -1.26 4.45
C TRP A 245 -18.26 -0.09 4.99
N VAL A 246 -19.01 -0.30 6.08
CA VAL A 246 -19.81 0.74 6.73
C VAL A 246 -19.45 0.82 8.21
N PRO A 247 -19.07 1.99 8.75
CA PRO A 247 -18.85 2.16 10.18
C PRO A 247 -20.09 1.74 10.98
N SER A 248 -19.91 0.80 11.90
CA SER A 248 -20.99 0.24 12.74
C SER A 248 -20.88 0.67 14.21
N GLY A 249 -19.84 1.45 14.53
CA GLY A 249 -19.56 1.97 15.85
C GLY A 249 -18.28 2.80 15.85
N THR A 250 -17.82 3.23 17.03
CA THR A 250 -16.62 4.07 17.16
C THR A 250 -15.35 3.39 16.66
N ASN A 251 -15.27 2.06 16.77
CA ASN A 251 -14.04 1.30 16.53
C ASN A 251 -14.29 0.08 15.62
N SER A 252 -15.37 0.10 14.83
CA SER A 252 -15.77 -1.02 14.00
C SER A 252 -16.41 -0.59 12.70
N ALA A 253 -16.29 -1.46 11.69
CA ALA A 253 -17.04 -1.39 10.45
C ALA A 253 -17.55 -2.79 10.08
N THR A 254 -18.62 -2.87 9.29
CA THR A 254 -19.21 -4.12 8.80
C THR A 254 -19.28 -4.13 7.28
N LYS A 255 -19.22 -5.34 6.69
CA LYS A 255 -19.43 -5.59 5.26
C LYS A 255 -20.03 -6.99 5.10
N GLY A 256 -21.32 -7.05 4.81
CA GLY A 256 -22.05 -8.33 4.80
C GLY A 256 -21.94 -9.05 6.15
N PRO A 257 -21.49 -10.32 6.21
CA PRO A 257 -21.32 -11.04 7.47
C PRO A 257 -20.05 -10.61 8.24
N LEU A 258 -19.14 -9.89 7.59
CA LEU A 258 -17.84 -9.57 8.18
C LEU A 258 -17.91 -8.33 9.05
N THR A 259 -17.17 -8.36 10.16
CA THR A 259 -16.91 -7.24 11.05
C THR A 259 -15.41 -6.99 11.14
N LEU A 260 -15.01 -5.74 10.94
CA LEU A 260 -13.67 -5.25 11.15
C LEU A 260 -13.63 -4.46 12.45
N THR A 261 -12.90 -4.96 13.45
CA THR A 261 -12.63 -4.22 14.69
C THR A 261 -11.26 -3.56 14.61
N ILE A 262 -11.19 -2.26 14.90
CA ILE A 262 -9.97 -1.47 14.85
C ILE A 262 -9.71 -0.90 16.26
N THR A 263 -8.68 -1.41 16.93
CA THR A 263 -8.25 -0.87 18.23
C THR A 263 -7.06 0.05 18.04
N CYS A 264 -7.20 1.33 18.39
CA CYS A 264 -6.07 2.25 18.46
C CYS A 264 -5.62 2.50 19.91
N LEU A 265 -4.32 2.42 20.13
CA LEU A 265 -3.64 2.79 21.36
C LEU A 265 -2.62 3.90 21.10
N VAL A 266 -2.70 4.99 21.85
CA VAL A 266 -1.68 6.07 21.87
C VAL A 266 -0.99 6.01 23.21
N ASN A 267 0.32 5.73 23.21
CA ASN A 267 1.13 5.52 24.42
C ASN A 267 0.50 4.50 25.39
N GLY A 268 -0.15 3.47 24.86
CA GLY A 268 -0.82 2.41 25.63
C GLY A 268 -2.26 2.74 26.06
N VAL A 269 -2.72 3.97 25.90
CA VAL A 269 -4.10 4.36 26.22
C VAL A 269 -4.98 4.16 25.00
N ARG A 270 -6.18 3.59 25.17
CA ARG A 270 -7.13 3.39 24.07
C ARG A 270 -7.70 4.74 23.61
N HIS A 271 -7.67 4.97 22.30
CA HIS A 271 -8.25 6.15 21.66
C HIS A 271 -9.40 5.76 20.73
N PRO A 272 -10.51 6.52 20.73
CA PRO A 272 -11.59 6.31 19.77
C PRO A 272 -11.12 6.68 18.36
N LEU A 273 -11.66 5.99 17.36
CA LEU A 273 -11.48 6.39 15.97
C LEU A 273 -12.50 7.45 15.56
N VAL A 274 -12.14 8.19 14.52
CA VAL A 274 -13.05 9.09 13.82
C VAL A 274 -13.29 8.52 12.43
N ALA A 275 -14.53 8.15 12.11
CA ALA A 275 -14.91 7.79 10.77
C ALA A 275 -15.11 9.06 9.92
N LYS A 276 -14.51 9.10 8.74
CA LYS A 276 -14.75 10.14 7.74
C LYS A 276 -15.24 9.52 6.44
N SER A 277 -16.27 10.13 5.87
CA SER A 277 -16.70 9.81 4.51
C SER A 277 -15.56 10.10 3.54
N ALA A 278 -15.36 9.19 2.60
CA ALA A 278 -14.36 9.24 1.55
C ALA A 278 -14.94 8.63 0.26
N SER A 279 -14.16 8.64 -0.82
CA SER A 279 -14.48 7.97 -2.07
C SER A 279 -13.34 7.07 -2.48
N GLN A 280 -13.63 5.84 -2.90
CA GLN A 280 -12.68 5.00 -3.63
C GLN A 280 -12.89 5.20 -5.13
N ASN A 281 -11.84 5.53 -5.87
CA ASN A 281 -11.90 5.70 -7.31
C ASN A 281 -11.73 4.33 -7.98
N ILE A 282 -12.79 3.84 -8.59
CA ILE A 282 -12.84 2.51 -9.24
C ILE A 282 -12.65 2.59 -10.76
N GLY A 283 -12.52 3.80 -11.30
CA GLY A 283 -12.31 4.04 -12.72
C GLY A 283 -12.16 5.53 -13.02
N PHE A 284 -11.85 5.85 -14.27
CA PHE A 284 -11.72 7.23 -14.72
C PHE A 284 -13.04 7.98 -14.48
N ARG A 285 -12.99 9.03 -13.66
CA ARG A 285 -14.16 9.79 -13.22
C ARG A 285 -15.26 8.98 -12.55
N GLN A 286 -14.93 7.83 -11.96
CA GLN A 286 -15.87 6.95 -11.28
C GLN A 286 -15.40 6.72 -9.84
N GLY A 287 -16.15 7.26 -8.89
CA GLY A 287 -15.92 7.09 -7.45
C GLY A 287 -17.12 6.42 -6.79
N VAL A 288 -16.85 5.56 -5.83
CA VAL A 288 -17.88 4.95 -4.97
C VAL A 288 -17.68 5.36 -3.51
N PRO A 289 -18.75 5.43 -2.70
CA PRO A 289 -18.63 5.74 -1.28
C PRO A 289 -17.70 4.76 -0.55
N ALA A 290 -16.85 5.31 0.31
CA ALA A 290 -15.97 4.55 1.18
C ALA A 290 -15.68 5.33 2.47
N TRP A 291 -14.83 4.78 3.34
CA TRP A 291 -14.57 5.36 4.67
C TRP A 291 -13.11 5.37 5.04
N ASP A 292 -12.65 6.47 5.63
CA ASP A 292 -11.37 6.58 6.32
C ASP A 292 -11.60 6.51 7.83
N MET A 293 -11.10 5.45 8.46
CA MET A 293 -11.11 5.34 9.92
C MET A 293 -9.82 5.93 10.48
N GLN A 294 -9.92 7.00 11.27
CA GLN A 294 -8.76 7.77 11.69
C GLN A 294 -8.45 7.60 13.18
N CYS A 295 -7.23 7.15 13.50
CA CYS A 295 -6.70 7.30 14.86
C CYS A 295 -5.91 8.60 14.98
N ARG A 296 -6.39 9.51 15.82
CA ARG A 296 -5.81 10.85 15.97
C ARG A 296 -5.13 11.01 17.32
N ALA A 297 -3.93 11.59 17.29
CA ALA A 297 -3.17 11.95 18.47
C ALA A 297 -2.56 13.35 18.33
N ARG A 298 -2.28 13.98 19.48
CA ARG A 298 -1.43 15.17 19.56
C ARG A 298 -0.33 14.92 20.58
N SER A 299 0.91 15.25 20.25
CA SER A 299 2.04 15.12 21.18
C SER A 299 3.07 16.22 20.92
N GLN A 300 3.77 16.60 21.99
CA GLN A 300 4.98 17.44 21.97
C GLN A 300 6.27 16.61 22.16
N GLY A 301 6.14 15.34 22.54
CA GLY A 301 7.25 14.46 22.85
C GLY A 301 7.17 13.12 22.11
N PRO A 302 8.05 12.17 22.48
CA PRO A 302 8.06 10.82 21.94
C PRO A 302 6.66 10.20 22.00
N MET A 303 6.27 9.49 20.95
CA MET A 303 4.94 8.92 20.87
C MET A 303 4.98 7.57 20.20
N ARG A 304 4.12 6.67 20.68
CA ARG A 304 3.83 5.38 20.08
C ARG A 304 2.34 5.32 19.76
N ILE A 305 1.99 5.16 18.49
CA ILE A 305 0.63 4.81 18.07
C ILE A 305 0.64 3.35 17.64
N SER A 306 -0.20 2.52 18.24
CA SER A 306 -0.35 1.12 17.89
C SER A 306 -1.80 0.86 17.51
N THR A 307 -2.04 0.41 16.28
CA THR A 307 -3.37 0.01 15.83
C THR A 307 -3.40 -1.47 15.49
N THR A 308 -4.47 -2.15 15.86
CA THR A 308 -4.74 -3.53 15.44
C THR A 308 -6.10 -3.58 14.75
N LEU A 309 -6.10 -4.08 13.53
CA LEU A 309 -7.28 -4.37 12.72
C LEU A 309 -7.50 -5.89 12.78
N ARG A 310 -8.69 -6.31 13.19
CA ARG A 310 -9.07 -7.72 13.29
C ARG A 310 -10.36 -7.94 12.51
N LEU A 311 -10.30 -8.85 11.56
CA LEU A 311 -11.46 -9.32 10.82
C LEU A 311 -12.11 -10.49 11.57
N THR A 312 -13.44 -10.49 11.64
CA THR A 312 -14.25 -11.58 12.19
C THR A 312 -15.50 -11.74 11.32
N GLY A 313 -16.16 -12.90 11.38
CA GLY A 313 -17.39 -13.21 10.65
C GLY A 313 -18.08 -14.42 11.26
#